data_AF-A0A2N7S6L9-F1
#
_entry.id   AF-A0A2N7S6L9-F1
#
_cell.length_a   1.000
_cell.length_b   1.000
_cell.length_c   1.000
_cell.angle_alpha   90.00
_cell.angle_beta   90.00
_cell.angle_gamma   90.00
#
_symmetry.space_group_name_H-M   'P 1'
#
loop_
_entity.id
_entity.type
_entity.pdbx_description
1 polymer ?
#
loop_
_entity_poly.entity_id
_entity_poly.type
_entity_poly.pdbx_seq_one_letter_code
_entity_poly.pdbx_strand_id
1 'polypeptide(L)'
;MSPLRLGFILAGIPLVVMGAIGTVLLVQGDATNARSTFAVGVIIAATSGASVIYKVERWKLLTQSLIHFAIMLCTVLPALYLGGWFTLNAPIDYLSVFGIFLVTGAVLWLVFYLIFGVIQPKMQAKRMRS
;
A
#
# COMPACT_ATOMS: atom_id res chain seq x y z
N MET A 1 -4.90 -14.28 -16.28
CA MET A 1 -3.73 -14.47 -15.37
C MET A 1 -4.25 -14.73 -13.96
N SER A 2 -3.69 -15.66 -13.20
CA SER A 2 -4.17 -15.94 -11.84
C SER A 2 -3.92 -14.75 -10.90
N PRO A 3 -4.78 -14.50 -9.89
CA PRO A 3 -4.60 -13.40 -8.94
C PRO A 3 -3.24 -13.43 -8.23
N LEU A 4 -2.74 -14.63 -7.93
CA LEU A 4 -1.43 -14.83 -7.31
C LEU A 4 -0.28 -14.33 -8.21
N ARG A 5 -0.27 -14.72 -9.50
CA ARG A 5 0.76 -14.25 -10.45
C ARG A 5 0.69 -12.74 -10.64
N LEU A 6 -0.51 -12.17 -10.69
CA LEU A 6 -0.69 -10.73 -10.75
C LEU A 6 -0.12 -10.03 -9.51
N GLY A 7 -0.40 -10.57 -8.31
CA GLY A 7 0.11 -10.01 -7.06
C GLY A 7 1.64 -9.97 -7.03
N PHE A 8 2.29 -11.04 -7.48
CA PHE A 8 3.75 -11.07 -7.59
C PHE A 8 4.31 -10.06 -8.59
N ILE A 9 3.66 -9.86 -9.73
CA ILE A 9 4.11 -8.86 -10.71
C ILE A 9 3.94 -7.45 -10.16
N LEU A 10 2.79 -7.14 -9.56
CA LEU A 10 2.49 -5.83 -8.99
C LEU A 10 3.43 -5.47 -7.83
N ALA A 11 3.79 -6.45 -6.99
CA ALA A 11 4.74 -6.26 -5.90
C ALA A 11 6.20 -6.24 -6.37
N GLY A 12 6.56 -7.11 -7.30
CA GLY A 12 7.94 -7.32 -7.73
C GLY A 12 8.52 -6.15 -8.49
N ILE A 13 7.77 -5.55 -9.42
CA ILE A 13 8.27 -4.44 -10.25
C ILE A 13 8.71 -3.25 -9.39
N PRO A 14 7.88 -2.70 -8.47
CA PRO A 14 8.29 -1.60 -7.61
C PRO A 14 9.48 -1.94 -6.71
N LEU A 15 9.53 -3.17 -6.15
CA LEU A 15 10.65 -3.60 -5.32
C LEU A 15 11.98 -3.62 -6.07
N VAL A 16 11.98 -4.15 -7.29
CA VAL A 16 13.20 -4.21 -8.12
C VAL A 16 13.63 -2.80 -8.51
N VAL A 17 12.71 -1.98 -9.00
CA VAL A 17 13.02 -0.62 -9.49
C VAL A 17 13.49 0.27 -8.33
N MET A 18 12.70 0.38 -7.26
CA MET A 18 13.07 1.21 -6.11
C MET A 18 14.27 0.63 -5.35
N GLY A 19 14.42 -0.69 -5.32
CA GLY A 19 15.58 -1.34 -4.75
C GLY A 19 16.88 -1.00 -5.48
N ALA A 20 16.84 -1.01 -6.81
CA ALA A 20 17.97 -0.60 -7.64
C ALA A 20 18.32 0.88 -7.41
N ILE A 21 17.32 1.77 -7.44
CA ILE A 21 17.53 3.21 -7.21
C ILE A 21 18.08 3.46 -5.80
N GLY A 22 17.48 2.86 -4.77
CA GLY A 22 17.93 2.99 -3.39
C GLY A 22 19.36 2.50 -3.19
N THR A 23 19.75 1.41 -3.87
CA THR A 23 21.13 0.89 -3.82
C THR A 23 22.11 1.86 -4.49
N VAL A 24 21.74 2.44 -5.63
CA VAL A 24 22.56 3.44 -6.32
C VAL A 24 22.76 4.68 -5.44
N LEU A 25 21.70 5.18 -4.80
CA LEU A 25 21.78 6.32 -3.87
C LEU A 25 22.70 6.00 -2.68
N LEU A 26 22.62 4.78 -2.14
CA LEU A 26 23.46 4.37 -1.03
C LEU A 26 24.95 4.34 -1.42
N VAL A 27 25.27 3.83 -2.62
CA VAL A 27 26.63 3.84 -3.17
C VAL A 27 27.16 5.26 -3.39
N GLN A 28 26.27 6.21 -3.69
CA GLN A 28 26.62 7.63 -3.83
C GLN A 28 26.77 8.35 -2.48
N GLY A 29 26.57 7.66 -1.35
CA GLY A 29 26.63 8.24 -0.01
C GLY A 29 25.35 8.94 0.43
N ASP A 30 24.29 8.92 -0.38
CA ASP A 30 22.99 9.52 -0.06
C ASP A 30 22.10 8.53 0.71
N ALA A 31 22.52 8.21 1.93
CA ALA A 31 21.83 7.25 2.79
C ALA A 31 20.39 7.68 3.15
N THR A 32 20.13 8.99 3.23
CA THR A 32 18.82 9.55 3.57
C THR A 32 17.81 9.32 2.45
N ASN A 33 18.17 9.62 1.20
CA ASN A 33 17.27 9.34 0.08
C ASN A 33 17.22 7.84 -0.24
N ALA A 34 18.30 7.09 -0.01
CA ALA A 34 18.30 5.63 -0.17
C ALA A 34 17.26 4.96 0.73
N ARG A 35 17.27 5.23 2.05
CA ARG A 35 16.30 4.65 2.99
C ARG A 35 14.86 5.04 2.65
N SER A 36 14.64 6.28 2.24
CA SER A 36 13.32 6.76 1.82
C SER A 36 12.85 6.00 0.57
N THR A 37 13.73 5.83 -0.42
CA THR A 37 13.43 5.11 -1.67
C THR A 37 13.07 3.65 -1.39
N PHE A 38 13.82 2.97 -0.52
CA PHE A 38 13.50 1.59 -0.13
C PHE A 38 12.12 1.52 0.55
N ALA A 39 11.81 2.43 1.46
CA ALA A 39 10.51 2.49 2.12
C ALA A 39 9.36 2.69 1.12
N VAL A 40 9.51 3.60 0.15
CA VAL A 40 8.53 3.78 -0.94
C VAL A 40 8.35 2.49 -1.73
N GLY A 41 9.45 1.82 -2.09
CA GLY A 41 9.41 0.54 -2.79
C GLY A 41 8.56 -0.51 -2.07
N VAL A 42 8.76 -0.66 -0.76
CA VAL A 42 7.97 -1.57 0.08
C VAL A 42 6.50 -1.17 0.13
N ILE A 43 6.20 0.13 0.29
CA ILE A 43 4.81 0.63 0.39
C ILE A 43 4.06 0.39 -0.92
N ILE A 44 4.65 0.75 -2.07
CA ILE A 44 4.03 0.54 -3.37
C ILE A 44 3.83 -0.96 -3.61
N ALA A 45 4.84 -1.78 -3.34
CA ALA A 45 4.76 -3.21 -3.57
C ALA A 45 3.71 -3.90 -2.69
N ALA A 46 3.61 -3.52 -1.41
CA ALA A 46 2.62 -4.06 -0.51
C ALA A 46 1.20 -3.66 -0.95
N THR A 47 0.97 -2.37 -1.21
CA THR A 47 -0.36 -1.86 -1.59
C THR A 47 -0.84 -2.43 -2.93
N SER A 48 0.03 -2.45 -3.94
CA SER A 48 -0.29 -2.98 -5.27
C SER A 48 -0.42 -4.52 -5.24
N GLY A 49 0.49 -5.22 -4.57
CA GLY A 49 0.49 -6.67 -4.46
C GLY A 49 -0.72 -7.19 -3.69
N ALA A 50 -1.05 -6.58 -2.55
CA ALA A 50 -2.18 -6.96 -1.72
C ALA A 50 -3.53 -6.55 -2.33
N SER A 51 -3.57 -5.69 -3.36
CA SER A 51 -4.83 -5.32 -4.04
C SER A 51 -5.55 -6.53 -4.65
N VAL A 52 -4.83 -7.59 -5.00
CA VAL A 52 -5.41 -8.81 -5.60
C VAL A 52 -6.32 -9.57 -4.63
N ILE A 53 -6.27 -9.27 -3.33
CA ILE A 53 -7.18 -9.83 -2.31
C ILE A 53 -8.63 -9.49 -2.65
N TYR A 54 -8.89 -8.30 -3.19
CA TYR A 54 -10.24 -7.87 -3.58
C TYR A 54 -10.77 -8.60 -4.82
N LYS A 55 -9.95 -9.39 -5.51
CA LYS A 55 -10.37 -10.27 -6.61
C LYS A 55 -10.84 -11.65 -6.14
N VAL A 56 -10.77 -11.94 -4.83
CA VAL A 56 -11.16 -13.23 -4.27
C VAL A 56 -12.66 -13.20 -3.95
N GLU A 57 -13.49 -13.54 -4.93
CA GLU A 57 -14.97 -13.42 -4.87
C GLU A 57 -15.63 -14.20 -3.73
N ARG A 58 -15.02 -15.31 -3.30
CA ARG A 58 -15.54 -16.14 -2.19
C ARG A 58 -15.49 -15.44 -0.82
N TRP A 59 -14.72 -14.35 -0.68
CA TRP A 59 -14.55 -13.65 0.58
C TRP A 59 -15.42 -12.41 0.65
N LYS A 60 -16.04 -12.18 1.81
CA LYS A 60 -16.77 -10.94 2.09
C LYS A 60 -15.79 -9.76 2.08
N LEU A 61 -16.27 -8.58 1.70
CA LEU A 61 -15.48 -7.35 1.67
C LEU A 61 -14.79 -7.06 3.02
N LEU A 62 -15.44 -7.36 4.14
CA LEU A 62 -14.86 -7.22 5.48
C LEU A 62 -13.62 -8.11 5.64
N THR A 63 -13.71 -9.38 5.25
CA THR A 63 -12.58 -10.33 5.30
C THR A 63 -11.44 -9.88 4.41
N GLN A 64 -11.74 -9.46 3.18
CA GLN A 64 -10.73 -8.92 2.26
C GLN A 64 -10.02 -7.69 2.85
N SER A 65 -10.79 -6.77 3.45
CA SER A 65 -10.27 -5.54 4.04
C SER A 65 -9.43 -5.80 5.29
N LEU A 66 -9.83 -6.73 6.15
CA LEU A 66 -9.04 -7.12 7.33
C LEU A 66 -7.71 -7.75 6.95
N ILE A 67 -7.69 -8.65 5.94
CA ILE A 67 -6.44 -9.25 5.46
C ILE A 67 -5.55 -8.20 4.82
N HIS A 68 -6.11 -7.32 3.98
CA HIS A 68 -5.35 -6.22 3.37
C HIS A 68 -4.75 -5.30 4.45
N PHE A 69 -5.56 -4.91 5.45
CA PHE A 69 -5.10 -4.10 6.58
C PHE A 69 -3.99 -4.79 7.38
N ALA A 70 -4.12 -6.08 7.67
CA ALA A 70 -3.08 -6.85 8.36
C ALA A 70 -1.76 -6.86 7.57
N ILE A 71 -1.82 -7.00 6.24
CA ILE A 71 -0.62 -6.91 5.40
C ILE A 71 -0.03 -5.51 5.47
N MET A 72 -0.83 -4.45 5.34
CA MET A 72 -0.34 -3.07 5.47
C MET A 72 0.30 -2.82 6.83
N LEU A 73 -0.29 -3.34 7.91
CA LEU A 73 0.23 -3.23 9.26
C LEU A 73 1.61 -3.89 9.39
N CYS A 74 1.83 -5.03 8.74
CA CYS A 74 3.13 -5.74 8.77
C CYS A 74 4.15 -5.23 7.75
N THR A 75 3.77 -4.33 6.83
CA THR A 75 4.65 -3.89 5.73
C THR A 75 4.80 -2.38 5.67
N VAL A 76 3.70 -1.66 5.43
CA VAL A 76 3.65 -0.20 5.30
C VAL A 76 4.01 0.48 6.61
N LEU A 77 3.47 0.03 7.75
CA LEU A 77 3.78 0.66 9.04
C LEU A 77 5.28 0.53 9.41
N PRO A 78 5.93 -0.65 9.34
CA PRO A 78 7.38 -0.76 9.47
C PRO A 78 8.14 0.13 8.48
N ALA A 79 7.70 0.20 7.22
CA ALA A 79 8.34 1.06 6.22
C ALA A 79 8.24 2.56 6.58
N LEU A 80 7.13 3.01 7.17
CA LEU A 80 6.98 4.39 7.66
C LEU A 80 7.97 4.70 8.78
N TYR A 81 8.18 3.77 9.71
CA TYR A 81 9.15 3.95 10.79
C TYR A 81 10.60 3.95 10.29
N LEU A 82 10.92 3.08 9.32
CA LEU A 82 12.29 2.90 8.82
C LEU A 82 12.67 3.86 7.69
N GLY A 83 11.70 4.44 6.99
CA GLY A 83 11.90 5.34 5.85
C GLY A 83 12.55 6.67 6.22
N GLY A 84 12.57 7.01 7.52
CA GLY A 84 13.26 8.18 8.04
C GLY A 84 12.63 9.52 7.67
N TRP A 85 11.32 9.50 7.42
CA TRP A 85 10.48 10.69 7.25
C TRP A 85 10.09 11.33 8.57
N PHE A 86 10.10 10.55 9.64
CA PHE A 86 9.65 10.96 10.96
C PHE A 86 10.80 10.93 11.94
N THR A 87 10.86 11.93 12.80
CA THR A 87 11.74 11.94 13.97
C THR A 87 11.08 11.10 15.05
N LEU A 88 11.76 10.06 15.53
CA LEU A 88 11.21 9.06 16.46
C LEU A 88 11.97 9.07 17.79
N ASN A 89 11.83 10.16 18.55
CA ASN A 89 12.59 10.39 19.77
C ASN A 89 11.83 10.02 21.05
N ALA A 90 10.49 10.02 20.99
CA ALA A 90 9.62 9.71 22.13
C ALA A 90 8.49 8.76 21.72
N PRO A 91 7.88 8.00 22.66
CA PRO A 91 6.77 7.10 22.38
C PRO A 91 5.58 7.78 21.65
N ILE A 92 5.35 9.06 21.91
CA ILE A 92 4.31 9.84 21.25
C ILE A 92 4.54 9.97 19.74
N ASP A 93 5.80 10.04 19.29
CA ASP A 93 6.13 10.15 17.86
C ASP A 93 5.71 8.88 17.11
N TYR A 94 5.93 7.72 17.73
CA TYR A 94 5.48 6.43 17.18
C TYR A 94 3.95 6.37 17.11
N LEU A 95 3.26 6.82 18.17
CA LEU A 95 1.80 6.88 18.18
C LEU A 95 1.26 7.83 17.10
N SER A 96 1.93 8.97 16.86
CA SER A 96 1.57 9.89 15.79
C SER A 96 1.72 9.27 14.41
N VAL A 97 2.82 8.57 14.12
CA VAL A 97 3.01 7.85 12.84
C VAL A 97 1.98 6.74 12.67
N PHE A 98 1.67 6.00 13.74
CA PHE A 98 0.60 5.01 13.73
C PHE A 98 -0.77 5.66 13.44
N GLY A 99 -1.05 6.81 14.03
CA GLY A 99 -2.27 7.59 13.76
C GLY A 99 -2.34 8.04 12.30
N ILE A 100 -1.24 8.54 11.73
CA ILE A 100 -1.15 8.91 10.30
C ILE A 100 -1.44 7.69 9.44
N PHE A 101 -0.82 6.54 9.72
CA PHE A 101 -1.06 5.29 9.01
C PHE A 101 -2.55 4.90 9.01
N LEU A 102 -3.21 4.94 10.18
CA LEU A 102 -4.63 4.62 10.29
C LEU A 102 -5.52 5.59 9.53
N VAL A 103 -5.29 6.90 9.67
CA VAL A 103 -6.11 7.92 9.01
C VAL A 103 -5.94 7.84 7.49
N THR A 104 -4.70 7.77 6.99
CA THR A 104 -4.43 7.64 5.56
C THR A 104 -5.03 6.35 5.01
N GLY A 105 -4.86 5.22 5.72
CA GLY A 105 -5.45 3.95 5.33
C GLY A 105 -6.98 4.00 5.25
N ALA A 106 -7.64 4.60 6.24
CA ALA A 106 -9.09 4.77 6.27
C ALA A 106 -9.59 5.66 5.13
N VAL A 107 -8.92 6.79 4.88
CA VAL A 107 -9.26 7.69 3.76
C VAL A 107 -9.11 6.99 2.43
N LEU A 108 -7.99 6.31 2.18
CA LEU A 108 -7.76 5.58 0.92
C LEU A 108 -8.78 4.46 0.73
N TRP A 109 -9.05 3.68 1.77
CA TRP A 109 -10.05 2.62 1.74
C TRP A 109 -11.44 3.17 1.41
N LEU A 110 -11.85 4.27 2.06
CA LEU A 110 -13.15 4.90 1.82
C LEU A 110 -13.27 5.42 0.38
N VAL A 111 -12.24 6.11 -0.12
CA VAL A 111 -12.21 6.62 -1.50
C VAL A 111 -12.36 5.47 -2.49
N PHE A 112 -11.58 4.39 -2.34
CA PHE A 112 -11.66 3.24 -3.24
C PHE A 112 -12.98 2.48 -3.11
N TYR A 113 -13.54 2.36 -1.91
CA TYR A 113 -14.86 1.78 -1.69
C TYR A 113 -15.94 2.58 -2.42
N LEU A 114 -15.92 3.92 -2.32
CA LEU A 114 -16.88 4.76 -3.03
C LEU A 114 -16.74 4.64 -4.54
N ILE A 115 -15.51 4.67 -5.08
CA ILE A 115 -15.27 4.59 -6.52
C ILE A 115 -15.70 3.21 -7.07
N PHE A 116 -15.13 2.13 -6.53
CA PHE A 116 -15.28 0.79 -7.09
C PHE A 116 -16.51 0.04 -6.57
N GLY A 117 -16.93 0.30 -5.34
CA GLY A 117 -18.07 -0.35 -4.71
C GLY A 117 -19.41 0.35 -4.98
N VAL A 118 -19.41 1.66 -5.22
CA VAL A 118 -20.65 2.44 -5.33
C VAL A 118 -20.80 3.15 -6.68
N ILE A 119 -19.82 3.93 -7.10
CA ILE A 119 -19.93 4.81 -8.28
C ILE A 119 -19.87 3.98 -9.57
N GLN A 120 -18.84 3.14 -9.73
CA GLN A 120 -18.68 2.34 -10.94
C GLN A 120 -19.90 1.43 -11.20
N PRO A 121 -20.43 0.65 -10.23
CA PRO A 121 -21.61 -0.18 -10.47
C PRO A 121 -22.84 0.62 -10.89
N LYS A 122 -23.07 1.79 -10.26
CA LYS A 122 -24.19 2.69 -10.62
C LYS A 122 -24.05 3.22 -12.05
N MET A 123 -22.85 3.60 -12.47
CA MET A 123 -22.60 4.09 -13.84
C MET A 123 -22.81 3.01 -14.89
N GLN A 124 -22.36 1.77 -14.62
CA GLN A 124 -22.57 0.63 -15.53
C GLN A 124 -24.06 0.31 -15.69
N ALA A 125 -24.83 0.31 -14.60
CA ALA A 125 -26.28 0.09 -14.64
C ALA A 125 -27.01 1.18 -15.45
N LYS A 126 -26.59 2.44 -15.35
CA LYS A 126 -27.15 3.54 -16.15
C LYS A 126 -26.85 3.37 -17.64
N ARG A 127 -25.63 2.97 -17.99
CA ARG A 127 -25.19 2.78 -19.39
C ARG A 127 -25.92 1.61 -20.09
N MET A 128 -26.31 0.57 -19.37
CA MET A 128 -27.09 -0.54 -19.95
C MET A 128 -28.56 -0.18 -20.20
N ARG A 129 -29.04 0.95 -19.68
CA ARG A 129 -30.44 1.43 -19.85
C ARG A 129 -30.59 2.50 -20.93
N SER A 130 -29.50 2.97 -21.53
CA SER A 130 -29.45 3.93 -22.64
C SER A 130 -29.14 3.21 -23.94
#